data_AF-A0AA43Q8Y4-F1
#
_entry.id   AF-A0AA43Q8Y4-F1
#
_cell.length_a   1.000
_cell.length_b   1.000
_cell.length_c   1.000
_cell.angle_alpha   90.00
_cell.angle_beta   90.00
_cell.angle_gamma   90.00
#
_symmetry.space_group_name_H-M   'P 1'
#
loop_
_entity.id
_entity.type
_entity.pdbx_description
1 polymer ?
#
loop_
_entity_poly.entity_id
_entity_poly.type
_entity_poly.pdbx_seq_one_letter_code
_entity_poly.pdbx_strand_id
1 'polypeptide(L)'
;MQVKYTLPILAAVGFLFAAYTVVNSNKPIPVAPAVAPPASAPFKSFIAGAGIVEAKSQNIAIGTPLSGIVKTLAVKVGDKVKAGAPLFYLDDRDTRAELAVKHADLAKAQAGINEANASLKDTQSLSNLAEAVTDRRAISSEELLRRRNALLINAAKLDSAKALVQQAEAALATTQTTLARLVVQAPVDGEVLQVNIRPGEFAQAGALTTPLLVLGNMDQLHVRVDIDENDAWRFDKNSKAVAFLRGNRNFKTDLIPAYVEPYVVPKKSLTGDSTEQVDTRVLQALYSFDRSQLPVYVGQQMDVFIEAKDYAGDGGSPL
;
A
#
# COMPACT_ATOMS: atom_id res chain seq x y z
N MET A 1 -48.04 22.24 -76.54
CA MET A 1 -47.17 21.07 -76.83
C MET A 1 -45.95 20.97 -75.89
N GLN A 2 -45.67 21.94 -75.01
CA GLN A 2 -44.42 21.98 -74.22
C GLN A 2 -44.46 21.35 -72.80
N VAL A 3 -45.60 20.88 -72.30
CA VAL A 3 -45.70 20.36 -70.90
C VAL A 3 -45.45 18.84 -70.79
N LYS A 4 -45.44 18.10 -71.91
CA LYS A 4 -45.25 16.63 -71.87
C LYS A 4 -43.83 16.19 -71.51
N TYR A 5 -42.83 17.04 -71.69
CA TYR A 5 -41.42 16.70 -71.45
C TYR A 5 -40.82 17.35 -70.19
N THR A 6 -41.51 18.28 -69.55
CA THR A 6 -40.99 18.97 -68.35
C THR A 6 -40.92 18.05 -67.14
N LEU A 7 -41.94 17.21 -66.94
CA LEU A 7 -42.02 16.26 -65.84
C LEU A 7 -40.93 15.16 -65.87
N PRO A 8 -40.66 14.48 -67.00
CA PRO A 8 -39.58 13.49 -67.06
C PRO A 8 -38.18 14.12 -66.94
N ILE A 9 -37.97 15.34 -67.42
CA ILE A 9 -36.69 16.06 -67.25
C ILE A 9 -36.47 16.40 -65.78
N LEU A 10 -37.50 16.87 -65.07
CA LEU A 10 -37.39 17.19 -63.65
C LEU A 10 -37.12 15.93 -62.80
N ALA A 11 -37.73 14.80 -63.15
CA ALA A 11 -37.48 13.52 -62.51
C ALA A 11 -36.04 13.02 -62.75
N ALA A 12 -35.51 13.16 -63.97
CA ALA A 12 -34.13 12.80 -64.29
C ALA A 12 -33.12 13.68 -63.53
N VAL A 13 -33.38 14.98 -63.42
CA VAL A 13 -32.56 15.92 -62.64
C VAL A 13 -32.61 15.58 -61.15
N GLY A 14 -33.79 15.27 -60.61
CA GLY A 14 -33.94 14.83 -59.22
C GLY A 14 -33.20 13.53 -58.91
N PHE A 15 -33.24 12.57 -59.86
CA PHE A 15 -32.52 11.31 -59.71
C PHE A 15 -31.00 11.48 -59.77
N LEU A 16 -30.51 12.32 -60.69
CA LEU A 16 -29.09 12.67 -60.76
C LEU A 16 -28.62 13.42 -59.52
N PHE A 17 -29.45 14.31 -58.98
CA PHE A 17 -29.16 15.02 -57.73
C PHE A 17 -29.11 14.06 -56.54
N ALA A 18 -30.07 13.13 -56.42
CA ALA A 18 -30.09 12.11 -55.37
C ALA A 18 -28.90 11.14 -55.48
N ALA A 19 -28.55 10.71 -56.68
CA ALA A 19 -27.37 9.86 -56.91
C ALA A 19 -26.08 10.61 -56.54
N TYR A 20 -25.97 11.89 -56.91
CA TYR A 20 -24.82 12.73 -56.55
C TYR A 20 -24.70 12.93 -55.04
N THR A 21 -25.81 13.18 -54.33
CA THR A 21 -25.78 13.38 -52.87
C THR A 21 -25.47 12.10 -52.12
N VAL A 22 -25.93 10.93 -52.59
CA VAL A 22 -25.58 9.63 -51.99
C VAL A 22 -24.10 9.33 -52.18
N VAL A 23 -23.56 9.51 -53.39
CA VAL A 23 -22.13 9.26 -53.65
C VAL A 23 -21.23 10.23 -52.87
N ASN A 24 -21.62 11.49 -52.73
CA ASN A 24 -20.84 12.45 -51.93
C ASN A 24 -21.00 12.26 -50.42
N SER A 25 -22.18 11.85 -49.94
CA SER A 25 -22.43 11.63 -48.51
C SER A 25 -21.83 10.32 -48.01
N ASN A 26 -21.64 9.34 -48.90
CA ASN A 26 -21.07 8.04 -48.54
C ASN A 26 -19.54 7.99 -48.69
N LYS A 27 -18.87 9.16 -48.68
CA LYS A 27 -17.41 9.19 -48.56
C LYS A 27 -17.06 8.66 -47.17
N PRO A 28 -16.32 7.54 -47.05
CA PRO A 28 -15.90 7.05 -45.76
C PRO A 28 -15.18 8.19 -45.04
N ILE A 29 -15.61 8.51 -43.82
CA ILE A 29 -14.92 9.45 -42.97
C ILE A 29 -13.47 8.94 -42.91
N PRO A 30 -12.47 9.72 -43.36
CA PRO A 30 -11.09 9.27 -43.31
C PRO A 30 -10.79 8.95 -41.85
N VAL A 31 -10.49 7.67 -41.57
CA VAL A 31 -10.06 7.25 -40.24
C VAL A 31 -8.88 8.14 -39.90
N ALA A 32 -8.98 8.90 -38.81
CA ALA A 32 -7.91 9.80 -38.40
C ALA A 32 -6.60 9.00 -38.40
N PRO A 33 -5.53 9.48 -39.08
CA PRO A 33 -4.26 8.77 -39.08
C PRO A 33 -3.85 8.54 -37.63
N ALA A 34 -3.43 7.32 -37.30
CA ALA A 34 -2.89 7.03 -35.98
C ALA A 34 -1.78 8.05 -35.67
N VAL A 35 -1.86 8.72 -34.51
CA VAL A 35 -1.00 9.84 -34.10
C VAL A 35 0.49 9.48 -34.15
N ALA A 36 0.83 8.19 -34.10
CA ALA A 36 2.14 7.67 -34.43
C ALA A 36 2.03 6.26 -35.06
N PRO A 37 2.92 5.88 -35.99
CA PRO A 37 3.04 4.49 -36.43
C PRO A 37 3.50 3.61 -35.25
N PRO A 38 3.04 2.34 -35.18
CA PRO A 38 3.39 1.43 -34.10
C PRO A 38 4.91 1.22 -34.02
N ALA A 39 5.41 0.94 -32.81
CA ALA A 39 6.81 0.59 -32.61
C ALA A 39 7.14 -0.70 -33.38
N SER A 40 8.25 -0.70 -34.11
CA SER A 40 8.76 -1.88 -34.81
C SER A 40 9.64 -2.69 -33.86
N ALA A 41 9.32 -3.96 -33.67
CA ALA A 41 10.11 -4.86 -32.82
C ALA A 41 11.57 -4.96 -33.33
N PRO A 42 12.57 -4.84 -32.44
CA PRO A 42 13.98 -4.92 -32.83
C PRO A 42 14.51 -6.35 -33.03
N PHE A 43 13.71 -7.38 -32.70
CA PHE A 43 14.11 -8.79 -32.77
C PHE A 43 13.44 -9.53 -33.93
N LYS A 44 14.11 -10.57 -34.43
CA LYS A 44 13.58 -11.45 -35.50
C LYS A 44 12.37 -12.26 -35.04
N SER A 45 12.40 -12.77 -33.82
CA SER A 45 11.26 -13.35 -33.09
C SER A 45 11.13 -12.68 -31.74
N PHE A 46 9.90 -12.27 -31.42
CA PHE A 46 9.60 -11.50 -30.23
C PHE A 46 8.25 -11.84 -29.64
N ILE A 47 8.13 -11.61 -28.34
CA ILE A 47 6.87 -11.55 -27.60
C ILE A 47 6.57 -10.08 -27.36
N ALA A 48 5.38 -9.62 -27.77
CA ALA A 48 4.92 -8.27 -27.48
C ALA A 48 4.06 -8.31 -26.20
N GLY A 49 4.35 -7.40 -25.28
CA GLY A 49 3.61 -7.27 -24.03
C GLY A 49 3.37 -5.81 -23.68
N ALA A 50 2.24 -5.54 -23.01
CA ALA A 50 1.98 -4.23 -22.44
C ALA A 50 2.70 -4.12 -21.10
N GLY A 51 3.54 -3.09 -20.96
CA GLY A 51 4.28 -2.79 -19.74
C GLY A 51 3.69 -1.62 -18.98
N ILE A 52 3.73 -1.66 -17.64
CA ILE A 52 3.52 -0.49 -16.78
C ILE A 52 4.79 -0.22 -15.99
N VAL A 53 5.18 1.06 -15.95
CA VAL A 53 6.30 1.52 -15.13
C VAL A 53 5.92 1.55 -13.65
N GLU A 54 6.74 0.94 -12.81
CA GLU A 54 6.60 0.91 -11.36
C GLU A 54 7.91 1.28 -10.66
N ALA A 55 7.81 1.72 -9.40
CA ALA A 55 8.98 1.92 -8.55
C ALA A 55 9.66 0.57 -8.24
N LYS A 56 10.99 0.57 -8.02
CA LYS A 56 11.73 -0.66 -7.66
C LYS A 56 11.14 -1.36 -6.44
N SER A 57 10.77 -0.58 -5.42
CA SER A 57 10.16 -1.06 -4.17
C SER A 57 8.71 -1.51 -4.33
N GLN A 58 8.20 -1.57 -5.57
CA GLN A 58 6.78 -1.54 -5.89
C GLN A 58 6.10 -0.27 -5.34
N ASN A 59 4.88 -0.03 -5.79
CA ASN A 59 4.07 1.07 -5.29
C ASN A 59 3.45 0.64 -3.96
N ILE A 60 4.02 1.12 -2.85
CA ILE A 60 3.56 0.78 -1.50
C ILE A 60 2.34 1.63 -1.18
N ALA A 61 1.17 0.99 -1.16
CA ALA A 61 -0.08 1.57 -0.69
C ALA A 61 -0.04 1.78 0.83
N ILE A 62 -0.06 3.02 1.27
CA ILE A 62 -0.11 3.39 2.69
C ILE A 62 -1.55 3.59 3.13
N GLY A 63 -1.96 2.83 4.14
CA GLY A 63 -3.21 2.99 4.88
C GLY A 63 -2.96 3.51 6.31
N THR A 64 -3.96 3.39 7.18
CA THR A 64 -3.84 3.69 8.61
C THR A 64 -4.21 2.46 9.45
N PRO A 65 -3.51 2.20 10.57
CA PRO A 65 -3.91 1.15 11.51
C PRO A 65 -5.14 1.53 12.34
N LEU A 66 -5.44 2.83 12.47
CA LEU A 66 -6.53 3.36 13.28
C LEU A 66 -7.38 4.33 12.44
N SER A 67 -8.70 4.22 12.53
CA SER A 67 -9.59 5.16 11.86
C SER A 67 -9.65 6.48 12.62
N GLY A 68 -9.70 7.60 11.91
CA GLY A 68 -9.77 8.91 12.54
C GLY A 68 -9.71 10.07 11.55
N ILE A 69 -9.92 11.28 12.05
CA ILE A 69 -9.80 12.50 11.24
C ILE A 69 -8.32 12.82 11.05
N VAL A 70 -7.91 13.14 9.83
CA VAL A 70 -6.55 13.61 9.56
C VAL A 70 -6.39 15.02 10.08
N LYS A 71 -5.51 15.19 11.07
CA LYS A 71 -5.17 16.48 11.66
C LYS A 71 -4.27 17.29 10.74
N THR A 72 -3.17 16.69 10.31
CA THR A 72 -2.17 17.35 9.45
C THR A 72 -1.43 16.34 8.58
N LEU A 73 -1.10 16.75 7.35
CA LEU A 73 -0.16 16.05 6.49
C LEU A 73 1.26 16.59 6.75
N ALA A 74 2.23 15.69 6.92
CA ALA A 74 3.63 16.04 7.14
C ALA A 74 4.43 16.11 5.82
N VAL A 75 3.89 15.54 4.75
CA VAL A 75 4.58 15.36 3.47
C VAL A 75 3.72 15.85 2.29
N LYS A 76 4.38 16.13 1.17
CA LYS A 76 3.79 16.47 -0.12
C LYS A 76 4.21 15.47 -1.19
N VAL A 77 3.48 15.45 -2.30
CA VAL A 77 3.87 14.67 -3.48
C VAL A 77 5.25 15.12 -3.96
N GLY A 78 6.15 14.17 -4.22
CA GLY A 78 7.54 14.39 -4.61
C GLY A 78 8.54 14.49 -3.45
N ASP A 79 8.08 14.53 -2.20
CA ASP A 79 9.00 14.56 -1.05
C ASP A 79 9.69 13.21 -0.87
N LYS A 80 11.00 13.24 -0.61
CA LYS A 80 11.78 12.06 -0.20
C LYS A 80 11.69 11.86 1.30
N VAL A 81 11.27 10.67 1.70
CA VAL A 81 11.10 10.28 3.10
C VAL A 81 12.04 9.12 3.46
N LYS A 82 12.45 9.09 4.72
CA LYS A 82 13.21 7.99 5.32
C LYS A 82 12.26 7.07 6.08
N ALA A 83 12.65 5.81 6.25
CA ALA A 83 11.95 4.87 7.12
C ALA A 83 11.76 5.48 8.53
N GLY A 84 10.54 5.38 9.05
CA GLY A 84 10.14 5.99 10.33
C GLY A 84 9.75 7.48 10.26
N ALA A 85 9.95 8.16 9.12
CA ALA A 85 9.52 9.55 8.98
C ALA A 85 7.98 9.65 9.04
N PRO A 86 7.43 10.63 9.77
CA PRO A 86 5.97 10.84 9.82
C PRO A 86 5.44 11.27 8.46
N LEU A 87 4.35 10.65 8.02
CA LEU A 87 3.65 10.96 6.77
C LEU A 87 2.44 11.86 7.05
N PHE A 88 1.61 11.46 8.00
CA PHE A 88 0.46 12.24 8.45
C PHE A 88 0.07 11.88 9.89
N TYR A 89 -0.67 12.79 10.50
CA TYR A 89 -1.12 12.71 11.88
C TYR A 89 -2.64 12.63 11.91
N LEU A 90 -3.17 11.69 12.68
CA LEU A 90 -4.57 11.64 13.05
C LEU A 90 -4.85 12.54 14.26
N ASP A 91 -6.13 12.87 14.48
CA ASP A 91 -6.56 13.57 15.68
C ASP A 91 -6.28 12.73 16.92
N ASP A 92 -5.53 13.32 17.85
CA ASP A 92 -4.98 12.66 19.03
C ASP A 92 -5.54 13.22 20.34
N ARG A 93 -6.52 14.12 20.29
CA ARG A 93 -7.06 14.80 21.48
C ARG A 93 -7.62 13.83 22.52
N ASP A 94 -8.45 12.89 22.07
CA ASP A 94 -9.10 11.92 22.96
C ASP A 94 -8.08 10.96 23.58
N THR A 95 -7.15 10.45 22.77
CA THR A 95 -6.10 9.53 23.24
C THR A 95 -5.10 10.23 24.16
N ARG A 96 -4.80 11.52 23.95
CA ARG A 96 -3.97 12.31 24.88
C ARG A 96 -4.67 12.54 26.21
N ALA A 97 -5.97 12.80 26.21
CA ALA A 97 -6.75 12.92 27.44
C ALA A 97 -6.79 11.58 28.21
N GLU A 98 -6.99 10.47 27.50
CA GLU A 98 -6.92 9.13 28.10
C GLU A 98 -5.53 8.83 28.68
N LEU A 99 -4.46 9.19 27.97
CA LEU A 99 -3.09 9.03 28.44
C LEU A 99 -2.86 9.76 29.78
N ALA A 100 -3.40 10.97 29.92
CA ALA A 100 -3.32 11.72 31.17
C ALA A 100 -4.04 11.01 32.33
N VAL A 101 -5.21 10.39 32.07
CA VAL A 101 -5.92 9.57 33.05
C VAL A 101 -5.09 8.35 33.45
N LYS A 102 -4.49 7.63 32.49
CA LYS A 102 -3.64 6.46 32.80
C LYS A 102 -2.39 6.81 33.60
N HIS A 103 -1.81 7.99 33.36
CA HIS A 103 -0.71 8.49 34.20
C HIS A 103 -1.16 8.75 35.64
N ALA A 104 -2.35 9.32 35.85
CA ALA A 104 -2.91 9.54 37.18
C ALA A 104 -3.23 8.21 37.89
N ASP A 105 -3.76 7.22 37.16
CA ASP A 105 -4.03 5.88 37.69
C ASP A 105 -2.73 5.18 38.16
N LEU A 106 -1.65 5.29 37.38
CA LEU A 106 -0.34 4.78 37.77
C LEU A 106 0.19 5.48 39.03
N ALA A 107 0.09 6.81 39.09
CA ALA A 107 0.50 7.58 40.27
C ALA A 107 -0.28 7.16 41.53
N LYS A 108 -1.59 6.92 41.39
CA LYS A 108 -2.44 6.40 42.47
C LYS A 108 -2.03 4.99 42.91
N ALA A 109 -1.77 4.08 41.97
CA ALA A 109 -1.30 2.73 42.29
C ALA A 109 0.06 2.75 43.00
N GLN A 110 0.97 3.63 42.56
CA GLN A 110 2.29 3.80 43.18
C GLN A 110 2.19 4.33 44.61
N ALA A 111 1.26 5.26 44.88
CA ALA A 111 0.97 5.71 46.24
C ALA A 111 0.47 4.54 47.12
N GLY A 112 -0.31 3.62 46.56
CA GLY A 112 -0.75 2.40 47.24
C GLY A 112 0.40 1.47 47.66
N ILE A 113 1.47 1.36 46.86
CA ILE A 113 2.70 0.64 47.28
C ILE A 113 3.31 1.33 48.50
N ASN A 114 3.42 2.66 48.48
CA ASN A 114 4.02 3.40 49.58
C ASN A 114 3.24 3.22 50.89
N GLU A 115 1.91 3.25 50.82
CA GLU A 115 1.02 2.98 51.96
C GLU A 115 1.18 1.54 52.48
N ALA A 116 1.11 0.54 51.60
CA ALA A 116 1.25 -0.86 51.98
C ALA A 116 2.63 -1.18 52.55
N ASN A 117 3.69 -0.59 51.99
CA ASN A 117 5.05 -0.75 52.46
C ASN A 117 5.27 -0.09 53.83
N ALA A 118 4.70 1.10 54.05
CA ALA A 118 4.73 1.75 55.36
C ALA A 118 4.01 0.90 56.42
N SER A 119 2.84 0.36 56.09
CA SER A 119 2.07 -0.54 56.97
C SER A 119 2.84 -1.84 57.30
N LEU A 120 3.49 -2.43 56.30
CA LEU A 120 4.34 -3.61 56.50
C LEU A 120 5.55 -3.29 57.40
N LYS A 121 6.23 -2.17 57.17
CA LYS A 121 7.39 -1.75 57.97
C LYS A 121 7.03 -1.47 59.42
N ASP A 122 5.87 -0.84 59.65
CA ASP A 122 5.33 -0.62 60.99
C ASP A 122 5.07 -1.96 61.71
N THR A 123 4.35 -2.86 61.05
CA THR A 123 4.04 -4.20 61.60
C THR A 123 5.32 -5.01 61.85
N GLN A 124 6.32 -4.90 60.97
CA GLN A 124 7.63 -5.55 61.15
C GLN A 124 8.36 -5.00 62.36
N SER A 125 8.36 -3.68 62.55
CA SER A 125 8.99 -3.05 63.72
C SER A 125 8.32 -3.49 65.02
N LEU A 126 6.98 -3.56 65.04
CA LEU A 126 6.19 -4.04 66.17
C LEU A 126 6.39 -5.53 66.46
N SER A 127 6.57 -6.36 65.42
CA SER A 127 6.88 -7.78 65.58
C SER A 127 8.30 -7.99 66.11
N ASN A 128 9.28 -7.26 65.58
CA ASN A 128 10.67 -7.32 66.03
C ASN A 128 10.81 -6.90 67.50
N LEU A 129 10.10 -5.84 67.90
CA LEU A 129 10.08 -5.40 69.30
C LEU A 129 9.50 -6.48 70.22
N ALA A 130 8.43 -7.14 69.81
CA ALA A 130 7.82 -8.24 70.57
C ALA A 130 8.76 -9.45 70.69
N GLU A 131 9.47 -9.81 69.61
CA GLU A 131 10.43 -10.93 69.63
C GLU A 131 11.72 -10.61 70.43
N ALA A 132 12.08 -9.34 70.58
CA ALA A 132 13.22 -8.90 71.38
C ALA A 132 12.97 -8.96 72.90
N VAL A 133 11.71 -9.09 73.34
CA VAL A 133 11.37 -9.21 74.76
C VAL A 133 11.83 -10.57 75.28
N THR A 134 12.82 -10.56 76.18
CA THR A 134 13.49 -11.77 76.68
C THR A 134 12.70 -12.50 77.77
N ASP A 135 11.76 -11.84 78.44
CA ASP A 135 10.88 -12.46 79.43
C ASP A 135 9.74 -13.22 78.76
N ARG A 136 9.82 -14.57 78.77
CA ARG A 136 8.82 -15.47 78.18
C ARG A 136 7.42 -15.36 78.81
N ARG A 137 7.26 -14.70 79.96
CA ARG A 137 5.95 -14.46 80.58
C ARG A 137 5.30 -13.15 80.15
N ALA A 138 6.04 -12.27 79.47
CA ALA A 138 5.57 -10.94 79.11
C ALA A 138 4.63 -10.90 77.88
N ILE A 139 4.66 -11.92 77.02
CA ILE A 139 3.84 -11.99 75.79
C ILE A 139 3.22 -13.38 75.65
N SER A 140 1.91 -13.45 75.37
CA SER A 140 1.21 -14.70 75.14
C SER A 140 1.54 -15.30 73.76
N SER A 141 1.44 -16.62 73.63
CA SER A 141 1.60 -17.31 72.34
C SER A 141 0.57 -16.86 71.29
N GLU A 142 -0.65 -16.52 71.74
CA GLU A 142 -1.70 -15.98 70.88
C GLU A 142 -1.30 -14.62 70.29
N GLU A 143 -0.71 -13.74 71.10
CA GLU A 143 -0.28 -12.41 70.65
C GLU A 143 0.89 -12.49 69.65
N LEU A 144 1.84 -13.40 69.87
CA LEU A 144 2.92 -13.66 68.90
C LEU A 144 2.37 -14.20 67.57
N LEU A 145 1.41 -15.14 67.63
CA LEU A 145 0.76 -15.66 66.43
C LEU A 145 -0.01 -14.57 65.68
N ARG A 146 -0.74 -13.71 66.40
CA ARG A 146 -1.48 -12.59 65.83
C ARG A 146 -0.55 -11.62 65.07
N ARG A 147 0.61 -11.29 65.65
CA ARG A 147 1.62 -10.43 65.00
C ARG A 147 2.23 -11.06 63.75
N ARG A 148 2.58 -12.35 63.81
CA ARG A 148 3.06 -13.08 62.62
C ARG A 148 2.03 -13.10 61.50
N ASN A 149 0.76 -13.34 61.83
CA ASN A 149 -0.31 -13.29 60.83
C ASN A 149 -0.50 -11.88 60.26
N ALA A 150 -0.38 -10.83 61.08
CA ALA A 150 -0.43 -9.44 60.60
C ALA A 150 0.70 -9.12 59.61
N LEU A 151 1.92 -9.64 59.83
CA LEU A 151 3.02 -9.52 58.86
C LEU A 151 2.67 -10.18 57.54
N LEU A 152 2.17 -11.43 57.56
CA LEU A 152 1.80 -12.15 56.35
C LEU A 152 0.70 -11.42 55.58
N ILE A 153 -0.30 -10.87 56.28
CA ILE A 153 -1.38 -10.09 55.67
C ILE A 153 -0.84 -8.81 55.03
N ASN A 154 0.02 -8.05 55.72
CA ASN A 154 0.54 -6.80 55.17
C ASN A 154 1.58 -7.04 54.06
N ALA A 155 2.32 -8.15 54.10
CA ALA A 155 3.16 -8.59 52.99
C ALA A 155 2.30 -8.92 51.75
N ALA A 156 1.21 -9.67 51.93
CA ALA A 156 0.26 -9.95 50.86
C ALA A 156 -0.41 -8.68 50.30
N LYS A 157 -0.71 -7.69 51.15
CA LYS A 157 -1.21 -6.37 50.71
C LYS A 157 -0.17 -5.62 49.87
N LEU A 158 1.10 -5.65 50.27
CA LEU A 158 2.18 -5.04 49.49
C LEU A 158 2.31 -5.72 48.13
N ASP A 159 2.24 -7.05 48.07
CA ASP A 159 2.31 -7.79 46.80
C ASP A 159 1.08 -7.52 45.92
N SER A 160 -0.11 -7.39 46.51
CA SER A 160 -1.31 -6.93 45.80
C SER A 160 -1.16 -5.51 45.25
N ALA A 161 -0.58 -4.58 46.02
CA ALA A 161 -0.32 -3.21 45.56
C ALA A 161 0.70 -3.18 44.41
N LYS A 162 1.75 -4.02 44.46
CA LYS A 162 2.69 -4.19 43.34
C LYS A 162 2.00 -4.69 42.07
N ALA A 163 1.11 -5.68 42.20
CA ALA A 163 0.35 -6.19 41.07
C ALA A 163 -0.56 -5.11 40.44
N LEU A 164 -1.16 -4.23 41.25
CA LEU A 164 -1.95 -3.10 40.76
C LEU A 164 -1.10 -2.07 39.99
N VAL A 165 0.14 -1.80 40.44
CA VAL A 165 1.07 -0.95 39.69
C VAL A 165 1.41 -1.59 38.34
N GLN A 166 1.76 -2.87 38.32
CA GLN A 166 2.03 -3.57 37.06
C GLN A 166 0.83 -3.53 36.09
N GLN A 167 -0.39 -3.66 36.60
CA GLN A 167 -1.60 -3.51 35.81
C GLN A 167 -1.74 -2.09 35.24
N ALA A 168 -1.50 -1.06 36.05
CA ALA A 168 -1.57 0.34 35.63
C ALA A 168 -0.48 0.69 34.60
N GLU A 169 0.75 0.19 34.77
CA GLU A 169 1.84 0.33 33.81
C GLU A 169 1.50 -0.31 32.45
N ALA A 170 0.94 -1.53 32.46
CA ALA A 170 0.52 -2.20 31.23
C ALA A 170 -0.60 -1.44 30.50
N ALA A 171 -1.57 -0.89 31.25
CA ALA A 171 -2.62 -0.04 30.70
C ALA A 171 -2.04 1.25 30.09
N LEU A 172 -1.10 1.90 30.78
CA LEU A 172 -0.42 3.09 30.29
C LEU A 172 0.36 2.81 28.99
N ALA A 173 1.13 1.71 28.95
CA ALA A 173 1.88 1.31 27.76
C ALA A 173 0.97 1.02 26.56
N THR A 174 -0.22 0.47 26.80
CA THR A 174 -1.23 0.23 25.75
C THR A 174 -1.74 1.54 25.15
N THR A 175 -2.06 2.53 25.99
CA THR A 175 -2.51 3.86 25.53
C THR A 175 -1.38 4.61 24.82
N GLN A 176 -0.14 4.52 25.29
CA GLN A 176 1.04 5.09 24.62
C GLN A 176 1.26 4.49 23.23
N THR A 177 1.11 3.17 23.10
CA THR A 177 1.22 2.48 21.81
C THR A 177 0.11 2.92 20.85
N THR A 178 -1.11 3.10 21.36
CA THR A 178 -2.22 3.62 20.56
C THR A 178 -1.96 5.06 20.12
N LEU A 179 -1.43 5.92 20.99
CA LEU A 179 -1.04 7.29 20.63
C LEU A 179 0.05 7.30 19.54
N ALA A 180 1.06 6.42 19.65
CA ALA A 180 2.10 6.31 18.64
C ALA A 180 1.54 5.87 17.26
N ARG A 181 0.54 4.97 17.25
CA ARG A 181 -0.14 4.51 16.03
C ARG A 181 -1.00 5.58 15.35
N LEU A 182 -1.32 6.68 16.02
CA LEU A 182 -1.99 7.83 15.39
C LEU A 182 -1.04 8.65 14.51
N VAL A 183 0.26 8.40 14.59
CA VAL A 183 1.26 8.93 13.66
C VAL A 183 1.57 7.86 12.62
N VAL A 184 1.10 8.05 11.40
CA VAL A 184 1.40 7.13 10.31
C VAL A 184 2.78 7.46 9.76
N GLN A 185 3.68 6.49 9.78
CA GLN A 185 5.09 6.65 9.40
C GLN A 185 5.42 5.87 8.12
N ALA A 186 6.49 6.29 7.45
CA ALA A 186 7.01 5.59 6.27
C ALA A 186 7.62 4.23 6.68
N PRO A 187 7.18 3.11 6.07
CA PRO A 187 7.74 1.79 6.37
C PRO A 187 9.16 1.60 5.81
N VAL A 188 9.49 2.30 4.72
CA VAL A 188 10.78 2.24 4.03
C VAL A 188 11.17 3.62 3.50
N ASP A 189 12.44 3.76 3.12
CA ASP A 189 12.93 4.92 2.37
C ASP A 189 12.25 4.98 0.98
N GLY A 190 11.78 6.16 0.58
CA GLY A 190 11.11 6.32 -0.72
C GLY A 190 10.69 7.76 -1.02
N GLU A 191 10.07 7.94 -2.18
CA GLU A 191 9.47 9.21 -2.59
C GLU A 191 7.94 9.10 -2.54
N VAL A 192 7.26 10.18 -2.16
CA VAL A 192 5.80 10.24 -2.15
C VAL A 192 5.26 10.39 -3.57
N LEU A 193 4.69 9.33 -4.12
CA LEU A 193 4.16 9.29 -5.48
C LEU A 193 2.79 9.95 -5.60
N GLN A 194 1.93 9.73 -4.60
CA GLN A 194 0.55 10.21 -4.62
C GLN A 194 0.06 10.41 -3.19
N VAL A 195 -0.69 11.50 -2.97
CA VAL A 195 -1.40 11.79 -1.72
C VAL A 195 -2.89 11.90 -2.05
N ASN A 196 -3.69 10.99 -1.51
CA ASN A 196 -5.13 10.90 -1.78
C ASN A 196 -6.00 11.39 -0.63
N ILE A 197 -5.39 11.73 0.51
CA ILE A 197 -6.09 12.23 1.69
C ILE A 197 -5.75 13.69 1.96
N ARG A 198 -6.69 14.44 2.52
CA ARG A 198 -6.53 15.84 2.90
C ARG A 198 -6.71 16.06 4.40
N PRO A 199 -6.10 17.12 4.98
CA PRO A 199 -6.41 17.51 6.35
C PRO A 199 -7.91 17.78 6.52
N GLY A 200 -8.50 17.24 7.58
CA GLY A 200 -9.94 17.29 7.86
C GLY A 200 -10.75 16.12 7.29
N GLU A 201 -10.19 15.31 6.39
CA GLU A 201 -10.86 14.10 5.90
C GLU A 201 -10.78 12.96 6.91
N PHE A 202 -11.72 12.01 6.81
CA PHE A 202 -11.77 10.82 7.65
C PHE A 202 -11.00 9.66 7.01
N ALA A 203 -9.91 9.25 7.65
CA ALA A 203 -9.12 8.09 7.26
C ALA A 203 -9.76 6.81 7.83
N GLN A 204 -10.07 5.84 6.98
CA GLN A 204 -10.54 4.52 7.40
C GLN A 204 -9.37 3.55 7.55
N ALA A 205 -9.38 2.73 8.61
CA ALA A 205 -8.45 1.62 8.77
C ALA A 205 -8.88 0.38 8.00
N GLY A 206 -7.91 -0.46 7.62
CA GLY A 206 -8.14 -1.74 6.95
C GLY A 206 -7.78 -1.75 5.47
N ALA A 207 -8.33 -2.71 4.73
CA ALA A 207 -8.11 -2.85 3.29
C ALA A 207 -8.89 -1.77 2.54
N LEU A 208 -8.16 -0.80 1.98
CA LEU A 208 -8.73 0.30 1.22
C LEU A 208 -8.68 -0.02 -0.28
N THR A 209 -9.76 0.32 -0.99
CA THR A 209 -9.78 0.29 -2.47
C THR A 209 -8.90 1.40 -3.04
N THR A 210 -8.88 2.57 -2.40
CA THR A 210 -7.99 3.68 -2.72
C THR A 210 -6.99 3.90 -1.57
N PRO A 211 -5.68 3.80 -1.82
CA PRO A 211 -4.69 4.05 -0.78
C PRO A 211 -4.69 5.52 -0.34
N LEU A 212 -4.36 5.80 0.92
CA LEU A 212 -4.29 7.18 1.44
C LEU A 212 -3.05 7.92 0.92
N LEU A 213 -1.94 7.19 0.83
CA LEU A 213 -0.68 7.63 0.26
C LEU A 213 -0.09 6.49 -0.59
N VAL A 214 0.72 6.82 -1.58
CA VAL A 214 1.54 5.84 -2.29
C VAL A 214 3.01 6.25 -2.18
N LEU A 215 3.83 5.34 -1.69
CA LEU A 215 5.29 5.50 -1.63
C LEU A 215 5.97 4.62 -2.67
N GLY A 216 7.09 5.07 -3.22
CA GLY A 216 7.92 4.24 -4.08
C GLY A 216 9.36 4.75 -4.16
N ASN A 217 10.32 3.84 -4.23
CA ASN A 217 11.71 4.18 -4.51
C ASN A 217 11.89 4.42 -6.03
N MET A 218 12.28 5.64 -6.39
CA MET A 218 12.46 6.07 -7.78
C MET A 218 13.92 6.05 -8.26
N ASP A 219 14.86 5.51 -7.48
CA ASP A 219 16.29 5.42 -7.86
C ASP A 219 16.47 4.47 -9.06
N GLN A 220 15.68 3.41 -9.08
CA GLN A 220 15.58 2.46 -10.19
C GLN A 220 14.11 2.17 -10.45
N LEU A 221 13.75 1.98 -11.72
CA LEU A 221 12.37 1.69 -12.11
C LEU A 221 12.25 0.27 -12.63
N HIS A 222 11.07 -0.30 -12.44
CA HIS A 222 10.67 -1.55 -13.06
C HIS A 222 9.62 -1.31 -14.13
N VAL A 223 9.58 -2.17 -15.13
CA VAL A 223 8.44 -2.33 -16.03
C VAL A 223 7.84 -3.70 -15.74
N ARG A 224 6.59 -3.72 -15.25
CA ARG A 224 5.81 -4.95 -15.17
C ARG A 224 5.16 -5.18 -16.53
N VAL A 225 5.58 -6.23 -17.21
CA VAL A 225 5.13 -6.61 -18.55
C VAL A 225 4.15 -7.75 -18.45
N ASP A 226 2.96 -7.55 -19.01
CA ASP A 226 1.96 -8.59 -19.16
C ASP A 226 2.20 -9.37 -20.46
N ILE A 227 2.63 -10.62 -20.33
CA ILE A 227 2.84 -11.57 -21.43
C ILE A 227 1.59 -12.43 -21.57
N ASP A 228 1.04 -12.52 -22.79
CA ASP A 228 -0.13 -13.36 -23.06
C ASP A 228 0.13 -14.84 -22.74
N GLU A 229 -0.85 -15.54 -22.18
CA GLU A 229 -0.76 -16.98 -21.88
C GLU A 229 -0.39 -17.81 -23.12
N ASN A 230 -0.86 -17.41 -24.31
CA ASN A 230 -0.53 -18.08 -25.57
C ASN A 230 0.95 -17.94 -25.97
N ASP A 231 1.66 -16.96 -25.41
CA ASP A 231 3.07 -16.68 -25.64
C ASP A 231 3.96 -17.08 -24.45
N ALA A 232 3.37 -17.41 -23.30
CA ALA A 232 4.11 -17.75 -22.09
C ALA A 232 5.02 -19.00 -22.26
N TRP A 233 4.65 -19.94 -23.12
CA TRP A 233 5.44 -21.17 -23.37
C TRP A 233 6.79 -20.92 -24.05
N ARG A 234 6.93 -19.80 -24.77
CA ARG A 234 8.17 -19.43 -25.49
C ARG A 234 9.00 -18.37 -24.76
N PHE A 235 8.54 -17.91 -23.59
CA PHE A 235 9.21 -16.91 -22.77
C PHE A 235 10.37 -17.52 -21.98
N ASP A 236 11.53 -16.85 -21.98
CA ASP A 236 12.68 -17.18 -21.16
C ASP A 236 12.96 -16.03 -20.17
N LYS A 237 13.16 -16.38 -18.90
CA LYS A 237 13.39 -15.40 -17.81
C LYS A 237 14.63 -14.53 -18.01
N ASN A 238 15.59 -14.97 -18.84
CA ASN A 238 16.82 -14.24 -19.12
C ASN A 238 16.78 -13.50 -20.48
N SER A 239 15.66 -13.55 -21.20
CA SER A 239 15.52 -12.88 -22.49
C SER A 239 15.70 -11.37 -22.35
N LYS A 240 16.46 -10.79 -23.28
CA LYS A 240 16.56 -9.34 -23.40
C LYS A 240 15.22 -8.76 -23.84
N ALA A 241 14.93 -7.55 -23.40
CA ALA A 241 13.75 -6.84 -23.83
C ALA A 241 14.07 -5.37 -24.14
N VAL A 242 13.25 -4.77 -24.99
CA VAL A 242 13.30 -3.33 -25.31
C VAL A 242 11.93 -2.75 -25.10
N ALA A 243 11.87 -1.67 -24.32
CA ALA A 243 10.63 -0.95 -24.06
C ALA A 243 10.57 0.35 -24.84
N PHE A 244 9.40 0.66 -25.40
CA PHE A 244 9.10 1.91 -26.08
C PHE A 244 8.02 2.65 -25.30
N LEU A 245 8.16 3.97 -25.20
CA LEU A 245 7.13 4.79 -24.57
C LEU A 245 5.86 4.80 -25.42
N ARG A 246 4.71 4.45 -24.83
CA ARG A 246 3.44 4.44 -25.55
C ARG A 246 3.10 5.85 -26.03
N GLY A 247 2.87 5.99 -27.33
CA GLY A 247 2.62 7.29 -28.00
C GLY A 247 3.86 8.00 -28.52
N ASN A 248 5.08 7.59 -28.14
CA ASN A 248 6.31 8.16 -28.69
C ASN A 248 7.47 7.14 -28.78
N ARG A 249 7.59 6.50 -29.94
CA ARG A 249 8.61 5.48 -30.26
C ARG A 249 10.07 5.97 -30.25
N ASN A 250 10.33 7.28 -30.22
CA ASN A 250 11.70 7.79 -30.14
C ASN A 250 12.30 7.55 -28.75
N PHE A 251 11.44 7.45 -27.74
CA PHE A 251 11.83 7.13 -26.38
C PHE A 251 11.81 5.62 -26.20
N LYS A 252 13.01 5.01 -26.24
CA LYS A 252 13.20 3.58 -25.99
C LYS A 252 14.33 3.34 -25.00
N THR A 253 14.26 2.22 -24.29
CA THR A 253 15.36 1.76 -23.43
C THR A 253 15.50 0.25 -23.51
N ASP A 254 16.73 -0.20 -23.32
CA ASP A 254 17.01 -1.61 -23.09
C ASP A 254 16.60 -1.97 -21.66
N LEU A 255 16.04 -3.16 -21.50
CA LEU A 255 15.52 -3.66 -20.24
C LEU A 255 16.42 -4.78 -19.70
N ILE A 256 16.72 -4.71 -18.40
CA ILE A 256 17.51 -5.73 -17.70
C ILE A 256 16.54 -6.69 -16.98
N PRO A 257 16.60 -8.01 -17.22
CA PRO A 257 15.72 -8.97 -16.54
C PRO A 257 15.85 -8.87 -15.02
N ALA A 258 14.72 -8.77 -14.31
CA ALA A 258 14.70 -8.75 -12.84
C ALA A 258 14.16 -10.07 -12.29
N TYR A 259 12.83 -10.26 -12.30
CA TYR A 259 12.19 -11.51 -11.89
C TYR A 259 10.86 -11.72 -12.59
N VAL A 260 10.36 -12.94 -12.54
CA VAL A 260 9.10 -13.36 -13.17
C VAL A 260 8.18 -13.89 -12.09
N GLU A 261 6.92 -13.49 -12.11
CA GLU A 261 5.90 -14.06 -11.24
C GLU A 261 5.39 -15.36 -11.88
N PRO A 262 5.64 -16.54 -11.27
CA PRO A 262 5.31 -17.82 -11.90
C PRO A 262 3.80 -18.15 -11.86
N TYR A 263 2.95 -17.15 -11.57
CA TYR A 263 1.52 -17.30 -11.43
C TYR A 263 0.79 -16.48 -12.50
N VAL A 264 0.07 -17.18 -13.38
CA VAL A 264 -0.69 -16.57 -14.47
C VAL A 264 -2.00 -15.99 -13.92
N VAL A 265 -2.19 -14.68 -14.07
CA VAL A 265 -3.37 -13.95 -13.56
C VAL A 265 -4.33 -13.57 -14.69
N PRO A 266 -5.65 -13.45 -14.43
CA PRO A 266 -6.56 -12.85 -15.40
C PRO A 266 -6.12 -11.41 -15.74
N LYS A 267 -6.13 -11.06 -17.03
CA LYS A 267 -5.75 -9.74 -17.50
C LYS A 267 -6.77 -8.72 -17.00
N LYS A 268 -6.34 -7.86 -16.07
CA LYS A 268 -7.14 -6.69 -15.66
C LYS A 268 -6.86 -5.56 -16.64
N SER A 269 -7.92 -4.88 -17.09
CA SER A 269 -7.74 -3.73 -17.97
C SER A 269 -6.87 -2.68 -17.29
N LEU A 270 -5.72 -2.41 -17.88
CA LEU A 270 -4.77 -1.40 -17.44
C LEU A 270 -5.24 0.04 -17.80
N THR A 271 -6.37 0.18 -18.50
CA THR A 271 -6.96 1.47 -18.92
C THR A 271 -8.08 1.96 -18.01
N GLY A 272 -8.53 1.14 -17.04
CA GLY A 272 -9.55 1.53 -16.07
C GLY A 272 -11.00 1.44 -16.55
N ASP A 273 -11.25 0.92 -17.76
CA ASP A 273 -12.62 0.71 -18.28
C ASP A 273 -13.22 -0.59 -17.73
N SER A 274 -14.35 -0.46 -17.03
CA SER A 274 -14.98 -1.52 -16.22
C SER A 274 -15.82 -2.54 -17.00
N THR A 275 -15.83 -2.52 -18.33
CA THR A 275 -16.84 -3.26 -19.13
C THR A 275 -16.30 -4.15 -20.25
N GLU A 276 -14.99 -4.41 -20.32
CA GLU A 276 -14.47 -5.40 -21.27
C GLU A 276 -14.19 -6.72 -20.54
N GLN A 277 -15.05 -7.72 -20.78
CA GLN A 277 -14.76 -9.10 -20.38
C GLN A 277 -13.60 -9.60 -21.22
N VAL A 278 -12.38 -9.45 -20.70
CA VAL A 278 -11.17 -9.97 -21.34
C VAL A 278 -10.88 -11.33 -20.73
N ASP A 279 -11.34 -12.40 -21.40
CA ASP A 279 -11.01 -13.82 -21.11
C ASP A 279 -9.55 -14.16 -21.48
N THR A 280 -8.62 -13.26 -21.19
CA THR A 280 -7.20 -13.45 -21.46
C THR A 280 -6.46 -13.52 -20.14
N ARG A 281 -5.56 -14.48 -20.00
CA ARG A 281 -4.67 -14.57 -18.85
C ARG A 281 -3.26 -14.16 -19.25
N VAL A 282 -2.50 -13.65 -18.29
CA VAL A 282 -1.15 -13.12 -18.53
C VAL A 282 -0.16 -13.61 -17.50
N LEU A 283 1.06 -13.89 -17.96
CA LEU A 283 2.24 -14.09 -17.14
C LEU A 283 2.92 -12.73 -16.92
N GLN A 284 3.22 -12.36 -15.68
CA GLN A 284 3.83 -11.07 -15.38
C GLN A 284 5.35 -11.22 -15.24
N ALA A 285 6.08 -10.51 -16.11
CA ALA A 285 7.54 -10.43 -16.07
C ALA A 285 7.97 -9.02 -15.70
N LEU A 286 8.89 -8.90 -14.75
CA LEU A 286 9.44 -7.61 -14.35
C LEU A 286 10.84 -7.43 -14.91
N TYR A 287 11.03 -6.26 -15.51
CA TYR A 287 12.31 -5.80 -16.01
C TYR A 287 12.71 -4.52 -15.30
N SER A 288 14.01 -4.25 -15.19
CA SER A 288 14.55 -3.04 -14.59
C SER A 288 15.24 -2.14 -15.60
N PHE A 289 15.17 -0.84 -15.36
CA PHE A 289 15.88 0.18 -16.12
C PHE A 289 16.17 1.41 -15.25
N ASP A 290 17.16 2.20 -15.65
CA ASP A 290 17.53 3.39 -14.93
C ASP A 290 16.62 4.56 -15.31
N ARG A 291 16.12 5.29 -14.31
CA ARG A 291 15.26 6.46 -14.53
C ARG A 291 15.92 7.55 -15.40
N SER A 292 17.25 7.64 -15.41
CA SER A 292 17.98 8.62 -16.22
C SER A 292 17.91 8.35 -17.73
N GLN A 293 17.62 7.11 -18.13
CA GLN A 293 17.57 6.72 -19.55
C GLN A 293 16.29 7.20 -20.23
N LEU A 294 15.21 7.38 -19.47
CA LEU A 294 13.89 7.74 -19.99
C LEU A 294 13.12 8.67 -19.04
N PRO A 295 12.56 9.79 -19.52
CA PRO A 295 11.73 10.69 -18.72
C PRO A 295 10.30 10.12 -18.56
N VAL A 296 10.18 8.98 -17.90
CA VAL A 296 8.89 8.29 -17.66
C VAL A 296 8.43 8.44 -16.22
N TYR A 297 7.11 8.41 -16.05
CA TYR A 297 6.47 8.45 -14.73
C TYR A 297 5.98 7.06 -14.33
N VAL A 298 5.94 6.80 -13.02
CA VAL A 298 5.31 5.60 -12.47
C VAL A 298 3.82 5.60 -12.86
N GLY A 299 3.32 4.44 -13.30
CA GLY A 299 1.99 4.25 -13.86
C GLY A 299 1.88 4.48 -15.37
N GLN A 300 2.94 4.96 -16.03
CA GLN A 300 2.94 5.14 -17.47
C GLN A 300 3.05 3.80 -18.20
N GLN A 301 2.32 3.67 -19.32
CA GLN A 301 2.34 2.46 -20.15
C GLN A 301 3.48 2.50 -21.17
N MET A 302 4.06 1.32 -21.41
CA MET A 302 5.12 1.10 -22.39
C MET A 302 4.79 -0.12 -23.25
N ASP A 303 5.18 -0.06 -24.52
CA ASP A 303 5.11 -1.22 -25.41
C ASP A 303 6.44 -1.97 -25.29
N VAL A 304 6.40 -3.22 -24.83
CA VAL A 304 7.61 -4.00 -24.57
C VAL A 304 7.72 -5.16 -25.54
N PHE A 305 8.90 -5.30 -26.14
CA PHE A 305 9.24 -6.42 -27.00
C PHE A 305 10.32 -7.24 -26.31
N ILE A 306 10.04 -8.51 -26.08
CA ILE A 306 10.94 -9.47 -25.43
C ILE A 306 11.48 -10.41 -26.51
N GLU A 307 12.79 -10.63 -26.52
CA GLU A 307 13.44 -11.58 -27.42
C GLU A 307 12.93 -13.00 -27.16
N ALA A 308 12.48 -13.68 -28.22
CA ALA A 308 12.00 -15.05 -28.13
C ALA A 308 12.81 -15.98 -29.05
N LYS A 309 12.91 -17.25 -28.68
CA LYS A 309 13.56 -18.25 -29.53
C LYS A 309 12.74 -18.47 -30.81
N ASP A 310 13.44 -18.58 -31.94
CA ASP A 310 12.84 -18.95 -33.23
C ASP A 310 12.52 -20.45 -33.20
N TYR A 311 11.26 -20.82 -32.96
CA TYR A 311 10.80 -22.21 -33.07
C TYR A 311 10.36 -22.58 -34.50
N ALA A 312 10.31 -21.62 -35.43
CA ALA A 312 9.88 -21.81 -36.81
C ALA A 312 10.93 -22.50 -37.72
N GLY A 313 11.87 -23.27 -37.15
CA GLY A 313 13.05 -23.77 -37.86
C GLY A 313 13.21 -25.30 -37.91
N ASP A 314 12.71 -26.07 -36.95
CA ASP A 314 12.89 -27.52 -36.94
C ASP A 314 11.56 -28.24 -37.12
N GLY A 315 11.32 -28.71 -38.34
CA GLY A 315 10.31 -29.72 -38.66
C GLY A 315 10.64 -31.11 -38.08
N GLY A 316 11.04 -31.16 -36.81
CA GLY A 316 11.24 -32.37 -36.03
C GLY A 316 10.13 -32.50 -35.01
N SER A 317 9.15 -33.35 -35.30
CA SER A 317 8.08 -33.73 -34.37
C SER A 317 8.64 -34.13 -33.00
N PRO A 318 8.17 -33.53 -31.88
CA PRO A 318 8.46 -34.07 -30.57
C PRO A 318 7.58 -35.30 -30.30
N LEU A 319 8.23 -36.41 -29.93
CA LEU A 319 7.61 -37.60 -29.33
C LEU A 319 7.15 -37.32 -27.89
#